data_AF-A0ABD7DXB1-F1
#
_entry.id   AF-A0ABD7DXB1-F1
#
_cell.length_a   1.000
_cell.length_b   1.000
_cell.length_c   1.000
_cell.angle_alpha   90.00
_cell.angle_beta   90.00
_cell.angle_gamma   90.00
#
_symmetry.space_group_name_H-M   'P 1'
#
loop_
_entity.id
_entity.type
_entity.pdbx_description
1 polymer ?
#
loop_
_entity_poly.entity_id
_entity_poly.type
_entity_poly.pdbx_seq_one_letter_code
_entity_poly.pdbx_strand_id
1 'polypeptide(L)'
;MSEHIRIYVADLAAYNAGHLHGVWIDATLDLDDIQAQVSTMLAASPVEGAEEYAIHDFEGFDGYRIGEYEGLERAHEIACFIEEYPEFGGALGVQLFERTTRRTRLTWAGKVLLEEARRILAVVDQAKASVKSAAAGYRGRIRVALSDGIPQARLAALLAQCREEEPEVEICLSEVTFSEQVRGLNDDLYDIGLAQSDEVGDGLMAEPVWFDPLVVAVPARHPLLTYRRVPLDEVVRYPLVLCDPQVCEGFWQQLQRVLGAVDTRLTIADRVPTLDLMMALVAAGYGLGFSSLARITELNNPDVVARPLGGCPAMLTTYLIRRQGEPAEQLARFIGRVSPAESQALLPDHASQKEIA
;
A
#
# COMPACT_ATOMS: atom_id res chain seq x y z
N MET A 1 -21.10 14.95 30.82
CA MET A 1 -21.59 14.60 32.16
C MET A 1 -20.53 13.70 32.74
N SER A 2 -19.90 14.10 33.84
CA SER A 2 -18.94 13.24 34.55
C SER A 2 -19.74 12.17 35.28
N GLU A 3 -19.88 11.00 34.66
CA GLU A 3 -20.19 9.77 35.37
C GLU A 3 -18.84 9.18 35.77
N HIS A 4 -18.63 8.96 37.07
CA HIS A 4 -17.39 8.40 37.60
C HIS A 4 -17.08 7.05 36.94
N ILE A 5 -15.84 6.85 36.46
CA ILE A 5 -15.42 5.58 35.88
C ILE A 5 -15.04 4.65 37.02
N ARG A 6 -15.90 3.70 37.36
CA ARG A 6 -15.77 2.92 38.60
C ARG A 6 -16.08 1.45 38.40
N ILE A 7 -15.45 0.62 39.23
CA ILE A 7 -15.65 -0.83 39.26
C ILE A 7 -16.20 -1.25 40.62
N TYR A 8 -17.08 -2.25 40.64
CA TYR A 8 -17.53 -2.91 41.85
C TYR A 8 -16.72 -4.18 42.06
N VAL A 9 -15.88 -4.16 43.08
CA VAL A 9 -15.04 -5.30 43.48
C VAL A 9 -15.71 -6.03 44.64
N ALA A 10 -16.01 -7.31 44.44
CA ALA A 10 -16.65 -8.16 45.45
C ALA A 10 -15.65 -9.17 46.03
N ASP A 11 -15.85 -9.50 47.30
CA ASP A 11 -15.18 -10.61 47.98
C ASP A 11 -15.76 -11.94 47.51
N LEU A 12 -14.91 -12.78 46.93
CA LEU A 12 -15.34 -14.05 46.35
C LEU A 12 -15.74 -15.10 47.41
N ALA A 13 -15.08 -15.09 48.58
CA ALA A 13 -15.40 -16.00 49.67
C ALA A 13 -16.75 -15.65 50.31
N ALA A 14 -17.01 -14.36 50.56
CA ALA A 14 -18.29 -13.88 51.05
C ALA A 14 -19.43 -14.16 50.06
N TYR A 15 -19.20 -13.91 48.77
CA TYR A 15 -20.19 -14.19 47.72
C TYR A 15 -20.55 -15.67 47.64
N ASN A 16 -19.55 -16.57 47.67
CA ASN A 16 -19.77 -18.03 47.66
C ASN A 16 -20.52 -18.52 48.92
N ALA A 17 -20.40 -17.81 50.03
CA ALA A 17 -21.15 -18.07 51.27
C ALA A 17 -22.56 -17.43 51.30
N GLY A 18 -22.97 -16.73 50.23
CA GLY A 18 -24.28 -16.08 50.12
C GLY A 18 -24.35 -14.70 50.78
N HIS A 19 -23.21 -14.05 51.02
CA HIS A 19 -23.13 -12.69 51.55
C HIS A 19 -22.79 -11.70 50.43
N LEU A 20 -23.50 -10.57 50.39
CA LEU A 20 -23.14 -9.44 49.53
C LEU A 20 -22.13 -8.56 50.26
N HIS A 21 -20.85 -8.72 49.92
CA HIS A 21 -19.75 -7.94 50.49
C HIS A 21 -18.81 -7.47 49.36
N GLY A 22 -18.62 -6.16 49.24
CA GLY A 22 -17.85 -5.55 48.16
C GLY A 22 -17.80 -4.03 48.27
N VAL A 23 -17.08 -3.38 47.35
CA VAL A 23 -16.84 -1.94 47.35
C VAL A 23 -16.81 -1.39 45.92
N TRP A 24 -17.41 -0.21 45.72
CA TRP A 24 -17.25 0.58 44.50
C TRP A 24 -15.95 1.39 44.60
N ILE A 25 -15.08 1.24 43.61
CA ILE A 25 -13.77 1.89 43.56
C ILE A 25 -13.69 2.73 42.28
N ASP A 26 -13.24 3.97 42.41
CA ASP A 26 -12.89 4.81 41.27
C ASP A 26 -11.67 4.19 40.56
N ALA A 27 -11.87 3.80 39.30
CA ALA A 27 -10.89 3.05 38.54
C ALA A 27 -9.76 3.94 37.99
N THR A 28 -9.87 5.27 38.07
CA THR A 28 -8.81 6.20 37.63
C THR A 28 -7.77 6.49 38.73
N LEU A 29 -8.00 6.01 39.96
CA LEU A 29 -7.03 6.13 41.05
C LEU A 29 -5.75 5.34 40.78
N ASP A 30 -4.66 5.73 41.43
CA ASP A 30 -3.40 4.96 41.41
C ASP A 30 -3.65 3.52 41.84
N LEU A 31 -2.96 2.57 41.18
CA LEU A 31 -3.18 1.14 41.41
C LEU A 31 -2.96 0.72 42.88
N ASP A 32 -2.02 1.36 43.57
CA ASP A 32 -1.76 1.11 44.99
C ASP A 32 -2.97 1.51 45.86
N ASP A 33 -3.67 2.60 45.52
CA ASP A 33 -4.86 3.06 46.22
C ASP A 33 -6.07 2.18 45.94
N ILE A 34 -6.22 1.70 44.70
CA ILE A 34 -7.23 0.70 44.32
C ILE A 34 -6.97 -0.59 45.12
N GLN A 35 -5.73 -1.08 45.14
CA GLN A 35 -5.35 -2.30 45.86
C GLN A 35 -5.55 -2.18 47.37
N ALA A 36 -5.27 -1.00 47.95
CA ALA A 36 -5.49 -0.72 49.37
C ALA A 36 -6.99 -0.78 49.74
N GLN A 37 -7.88 -0.27 48.88
CA GLN A 37 -9.32 -0.35 49.07
C GLN A 37 -9.84 -1.79 48.98
N VAL A 38 -9.36 -2.58 48.01
CA VAL A 38 -9.69 -4.01 47.90
C VAL A 38 -9.20 -4.78 49.14
N SER A 39 -7.98 -4.52 49.58
CA SER A 39 -7.41 -5.16 50.78
C SER A 39 -8.20 -4.82 52.05
N THR A 40 -8.65 -3.57 52.16
CA THR A 40 -9.51 -3.13 53.27
C THR A 40 -10.87 -3.82 53.25
N MET A 41 -11.46 -3.97 52.06
CA MET A 41 -12.72 -4.69 51.87
C MET A 41 -12.59 -6.17 52.25
N LEU A 42 -11.55 -6.86 51.77
CA LEU A 42 -11.28 -8.27 52.11
C LEU A 42 -11.00 -8.48 53.61
N ALA A 43 -10.25 -7.59 54.24
CA ALA A 43 -9.99 -7.66 55.68
C ALA A 43 -11.26 -7.49 56.54
N ALA A 44 -12.29 -6.82 56.00
CA ALA A 44 -13.59 -6.64 56.64
C ALA A 44 -14.59 -7.75 56.26
N SER A 45 -14.14 -8.84 55.63
CA SER A 45 -15.01 -9.93 55.18
C SER A 45 -15.81 -10.55 56.33
N PRO A 46 -17.09 -10.90 56.10
CA PRO A 46 -17.85 -11.74 57.03
C PRO A 46 -17.38 -13.20 57.06
N VAL A 47 -16.48 -13.61 56.16
CA VAL A 47 -15.92 -14.96 56.05
C VAL A 47 -14.45 -14.94 56.46
N GLU A 48 -14.05 -15.86 57.33
CA GLU A 48 -12.67 -15.97 57.79
C GLU A 48 -11.73 -16.42 56.64
N GLY A 49 -10.61 -15.71 56.46
CA GLY A 49 -9.60 -16.05 55.45
C GLY A 49 -9.92 -15.63 54.02
N ALA A 50 -10.74 -14.59 53.82
CA ALA A 50 -11.01 -14.05 52.49
C ALA A 50 -9.76 -13.37 51.89
N GLU A 51 -9.28 -13.89 50.74
CA GLU A 51 -8.10 -13.38 50.03
C GLU A 51 -8.38 -13.06 48.55
N GLU A 52 -9.50 -13.55 48.00
CA GLU A 52 -9.81 -13.47 46.57
C GLU A 52 -10.95 -12.49 46.30
N TYR A 53 -10.86 -11.81 45.16
CA TYR A 53 -11.87 -10.85 44.70
C TYR A 53 -12.21 -11.07 43.22
N ALA A 54 -13.34 -10.53 42.79
CA ALA A 54 -13.74 -10.45 41.39
C ALA A 54 -14.42 -9.09 41.10
N ILE A 55 -14.37 -8.65 39.84
CA ILE A 55 -15.09 -7.45 39.39
C ILE A 55 -16.49 -7.88 38.97
N HIS A 56 -17.51 -7.55 39.76
CA HIS A 56 -18.88 -8.00 39.51
C HIS A 56 -19.73 -6.99 38.73
N ASP A 57 -19.36 -5.71 38.76
CA ASP A 57 -20.08 -4.65 38.05
C ASP A 57 -19.14 -3.48 37.71
N PHE A 58 -19.54 -2.59 36.81
CA PHE A 58 -18.76 -1.41 36.43
C PHE A 58 -19.63 -0.33 35.77
N GLU A 59 -19.20 0.93 35.88
CA GLU A 59 -19.88 2.10 35.32
C GLU A 59 -18.85 3.05 34.68
N GLY A 60 -19.27 3.82 33.66
CA GLY A 60 -18.43 4.85 33.02
C GLY A 60 -17.38 4.32 32.02
N PHE A 61 -17.43 3.05 31.64
CA PHE A 61 -16.49 2.43 30.68
C PHE A 61 -16.93 2.53 29.21
N ASP A 62 -17.90 3.41 28.91
CA ASP A 62 -18.33 3.75 27.55
C ASP A 62 -18.50 2.54 26.62
N GLY A 63 -19.23 1.49 27.04
CA GLY A 63 -19.51 0.31 26.21
C GLY A 63 -18.40 -0.75 26.16
N TYR A 64 -17.23 -0.50 26.74
CA TYR A 64 -16.26 -1.55 27.03
C TYR A 64 -16.81 -2.48 28.12
N ARG A 65 -16.78 -3.80 27.89
CA ARG A 65 -17.16 -4.79 28.91
C ARG A 65 -15.93 -5.28 29.65
N ILE A 66 -15.93 -5.10 30.97
CA ILE A 66 -14.94 -5.69 31.87
C ILE A 66 -15.41 -7.09 32.27
N GLY A 67 -14.57 -8.09 32.07
CA GLY A 67 -14.81 -9.45 32.57
C GLY A 67 -14.54 -9.58 34.06
N GLU A 68 -15.18 -10.55 34.71
CA GLU A 68 -15.08 -10.79 36.16
C GLU A 68 -13.64 -10.99 36.67
N TYR A 69 -12.76 -11.48 35.79
CA TYR A 69 -11.35 -11.79 36.05
C TYR A 69 -10.38 -10.92 35.23
N GLU A 70 -10.83 -9.79 34.68
CA GLU A 70 -9.99 -8.94 33.82
C GLU A 70 -8.78 -8.32 34.55
N GLY A 71 -8.88 -8.18 35.88
CA GLY A 71 -7.82 -7.67 36.76
C GLY A 71 -7.85 -6.15 36.91
N LEU A 72 -7.41 -5.66 38.09
CA LEU A 72 -7.46 -4.24 38.44
C LEU A 72 -6.59 -3.36 37.54
N GLU A 73 -5.38 -3.84 37.20
CA GLU A 73 -4.45 -3.14 36.30
C GLU A 73 -5.11 -2.84 34.95
N ARG A 74 -5.80 -3.83 34.38
CA ARG A 74 -6.45 -3.67 33.08
C ARG A 74 -7.65 -2.73 33.15
N ALA A 75 -8.46 -2.83 34.20
CA ALA A 75 -9.58 -1.91 34.43
C ALA A 75 -9.10 -0.47 34.60
N HIS A 76 -8.00 -0.27 35.34
CA HIS A 76 -7.37 1.04 35.53
C HIS A 76 -6.83 1.63 34.23
N GLU A 77 -6.07 0.86 33.44
CA GLU A 77 -5.56 1.32 32.13
C GLU A 77 -6.67 1.83 31.22
N ILE A 78 -7.80 1.12 31.18
CA ILE A 78 -8.94 1.48 30.33
C ILE A 78 -9.64 2.73 30.89
N ALA A 79 -9.81 2.81 32.21
CA ALA A 79 -10.41 3.97 32.85
C ALA A 79 -9.60 5.25 32.60
N CYS A 80 -8.27 5.19 32.79
CA CYS A 80 -7.36 6.30 32.50
C CYS A 80 -7.40 6.69 31.02
N PHE A 81 -7.45 5.73 30.10
CA PHE A 81 -7.55 6.02 28.66
C PHE A 81 -8.86 6.74 28.31
N ILE A 82 -9.99 6.33 28.89
CA ILE A 82 -11.29 6.97 28.68
C ILE A 82 -11.30 8.38 29.29
N GLU A 83 -10.72 8.56 30.47
CA GLU A 83 -10.61 9.86 31.15
C GLU A 83 -9.70 10.84 30.39
N GLU A 84 -8.57 10.36 29.86
CA GLU A 84 -7.58 11.16 29.12
C GLU A 84 -8.11 11.57 27.75
N TYR A 85 -8.86 10.68 27.08
CA TYR A 85 -9.39 10.89 25.73
C TYR A 85 -10.93 10.71 25.68
N PRO A 86 -11.74 11.53 26.38
CA PRO A 86 -13.18 11.28 26.54
C PRO A 86 -13.95 11.35 25.21
N GLU A 87 -13.48 12.14 24.24
CA GLU A 87 -14.05 12.17 22.89
C GLU A 87 -13.73 10.90 22.07
N PHE A 88 -12.66 10.18 22.43
CA PHE A 88 -12.17 9.00 21.72
C PHE A 88 -12.60 7.69 22.42
N GLY A 89 -12.42 7.62 23.74
CA GLY A 89 -12.89 6.54 24.61
C GLY A 89 -14.41 6.41 24.60
N GLY A 90 -15.13 7.55 24.67
CA GLY A 90 -16.59 7.59 24.60
C GLY A 90 -17.18 7.35 23.21
N ALA A 91 -16.52 7.81 22.15
CA ALA A 91 -17.00 7.63 20.78
C ALA A 91 -16.68 6.24 20.19
N LEU A 92 -15.63 5.58 20.68
CA LEU A 92 -15.24 4.23 20.27
C LEU A 92 -15.81 3.15 21.17
N GLY A 93 -16.95 3.39 21.84
CA GLY A 93 -17.64 2.48 22.76
C GLY A 93 -18.18 1.17 22.17
N VAL A 94 -17.44 0.63 21.21
CA VAL A 94 -17.64 -0.56 20.42
C VAL A 94 -16.42 -1.45 20.62
N GLN A 95 -16.67 -2.74 20.80
CA GLN A 95 -15.62 -3.73 20.88
C GLN A 95 -14.80 -3.73 19.59
N LEU A 96 -13.53 -3.30 19.63
CA LEU A 96 -12.63 -3.27 18.46
C LEU A 96 -12.02 -4.64 18.17
N PHE A 97 -11.98 -5.51 19.18
CA PHE A 97 -11.41 -6.85 19.09
C PHE A 97 -12.37 -7.91 19.62
N GLU A 98 -12.67 -8.91 18.79
CA GLU A 98 -13.22 -10.18 19.26
C GLU A 98 -12.06 -11.04 19.80
N ARG A 99 -12.07 -11.26 21.12
CA ARG A 99 -11.11 -12.15 21.79
C ARG A 99 -11.77 -13.50 22.08
N THR A 100 -11.13 -14.56 21.61
CA THR A 100 -11.39 -15.94 22.05
C THR A 100 -10.13 -16.46 22.75
N THR A 101 -10.23 -17.51 23.57
CA THR A 101 -9.09 -18.11 24.31
C THR A 101 -7.91 -18.55 23.42
N ARG A 102 -8.04 -18.55 22.09
CA ARG A 102 -6.97 -18.92 21.14
C ARG A 102 -6.68 -17.89 20.05
N ARG A 103 -7.52 -16.87 19.83
CA ARG A 103 -7.37 -15.90 18.73
C ARG A 103 -7.98 -14.55 19.08
N THR A 104 -7.26 -13.49 18.73
CA THR A 104 -7.73 -12.10 18.72
C THR A 104 -7.96 -11.68 17.26
N ARG A 105 -9.15 -11.16 16.94
CA ARG A 105 -9.49 -10.64 15.62
C ARG A 105 -10.09 -9.24 15.74
N LEU A 106 -9.86 -8.40 14.73
CA LEU A 106 -10.54 -7.10 14.64
C LEU A 106 -12.02 -7.32 14.33
N THR A 107 -12.89 -6.62 15.05
CA THR A 107 -14.28 -6.43 14.64
C THR A 107 -14.34 -5.51 13.41
N TRP A 108 -15.52 -5.32 12.83
CA TRP A 108 -15.68 -4.32 11.77
C TRP A 108 -15.28 -2.92 12.24
N ALA A 109 -15.68 -2.52 13.45
CA ALA A 109 -15.29 -1.24 14.04
C ALA A 109 -13.76 -1.15 14.23
N GLY A 110 -13.13 -2.24 14.68
CA GLY A 110 -11.67 -2.33 14.77
C GLY A 110 -10.97 -2.18 13.42
N LYS A 111 -11.55 -2.71 12.34
CA LYS A 111 -11.00 -2.54 10.98
C LYS A 111 -11.11 -1.09 10.51
N VAL A 112 -12.26 -0.46 10.71
CA VAL A 112 -12.47 0.97 10.37
C VAL A 112 -11.49 1.85 11.13
N LEU A 113 -11.37 1.67 12.45
CA LEU A 113 -10.43 2.44 13.25
C LEU A 113 -8.98 2.20 12.82
N LEU A 114 -8.60 0.96 12.49
CA LEU A 114 -7.24 0.67 12.01
C LEU A 114 -6.91 1.43 10.72
N GLU A 115 -7.86 1.54 9.78
CA GLU A 115 -7.68 2.30 8.55
C GLU A 115 -7.53 3.80 8.84
N GLU A 116 -8.38 4.38 9.71
CA GLU A 116 -8.26 5.78 10.12
C GLU A 116 -6.97 6.06 10.90
N ALA A 117 -6.58 5.19 11.83
CA ALA A 117 -5.37 5.33 12.63
C ALA A 117 -4.11 5.31 11.76
N ARG A 118 -4.08 4.46 10.72
CA ARG A 118 -2.98 4.46 9.74
C ARG A 118 -2.89 5.79 9.00
N ARG A 119 -4.03 6.34 8.55
CA ARG A 119 -4.08 7.66 7.89
C ARG A 119 -3.59 8.77 8.82
N ILE A 120 -4.03 8.81 10.07
CA ILE A 120 -3.61 9.82 11.05
C ILE A 120 -2.10 9.74 11.31
N LEU A 121 -1.57 8.53 11.53
CA LEU A 121 -0.14 8.34 11.77
C LEU A 121 0.70 8.75 10.55
N ALA A 122 0.24 8.43 9.34
CA ALA A 122 0.88 8.88 8.11
C ALA A 122 0.93 10.41 8.01
N VAL A 123 -0.17 11.10 8.36
CA VAL A 123 -0.23 12.58 8.41
C VAL A 123 0.76 13.14 9.44
N VAL A 124 0.87 12.53 10.61
CA VAL A 124 1.82 12.96 11.66
C VAL A 124 3.27 12.80 11.18
N ASP A 125 3.61 11.66 10.57
CA ASP A 125 4.95 11.43 10.04
C ASP A 125 5.25 12.37 8.86
N GLN A 126 4.25 12.67 8.04
CA GLN A 126 4.35 13.66 6.97
C GLN A 126 4.60 15.07 7.51
N ALA A 127 3.95 15.47 8.59
CA ALA A 127 4.18 16.75 9.24
C ALA A 127 5.63 16.86 9.74
N LYS A 128 6.15 15.82 10.41
CA LYS A 128 7.55 15.76 10.85
C LYS A 128 8.51 15.89 9.67
N ALA A 129 8.23 15.18 8.58
CA ALA A 129 9.05 15.20 7.38
C ALA A 129 9.05 16.59 6.72
N SER A 130 7.89 17.23 6.63
CA SER A 130 7.72 18.57 6.05
C SER A 130 8.46 19.65 6.86
N VAL A 131 8.43 19.58 8.19
CA VAL A 131 9.20 20.49 9.06
C VAL A 131 10.70 20.35 8.81
N LYS A 132 11.20 19.11 8.65
CA LYS A 132 12.62 18.86 8.32
C LYS A 132 12.99 19.41 6.95
N SER A 133 12.15 19.18 5.93
CA SER A 133 12.36 19.72 4.57
C SER A 133 12.39 21.25 4.56
N ALA A 134 11.47 21.88 5.31
CA ALA A 134 11.45 23.34 5.46
C ALA A 134 12.73 23.86 6.15
N ALA A 135 13.21 23.17 7.19
CA ALA A 135 14.48 23.50 7.84
C ALA A 135 15.70 23.34 6.90
N ALA A 136 15.62 22.43 5.92
CA ALA A 136 16.62 22.23 4.88
C ALA A 136 16.53 23.27 3.73
N GLY A 137 15.55 24.17 3.75
CA GLY A 137 15.40 25.26 2.78
C GLY A 137 14.38 25.02 1.66
N TYR A 138 13.68 23.89 1.67
CA TYR A 138 12.62 23.61 0.70
C TYR A 138 11.32 24.36 1.03
N ARG A 139 10.55 24.72 -0.01
CA ARG A 139 9.25 25.42 0.05
C ARG A 139 8.12 24.58 -0.55
N GLY A 140 8.19 23.27 -0.37
CA GLY A 140 7.21 22.32 -0.86
C GLY A 140 7.80 20.93 -0.92
N ARG A 141 6.94 19.92 -0.99
CA ARG A 141 7.34 18.53 -1.12
C ARG A 141 6.30 17.74 -1.91
N ILE A 142 6.77 16.90 -2.83
CA ILE A 142 5.95 15.99 -3.64
C ILE A 142 6.48 14.57 -3.43
N ARG A 143 5.58 13.66 -3.03
CA ARG A 143 5.88 12.25 -2.77
C ARG A 143 5.37 11.40 -3.92
N VAL A 144 6.29 10.83 -4.67
CA VAL A 144 6.02 10.04 -5.87
C VAL A 144 6.33 8.58 -5.58
N ALA A 145 5.30 7.74 -5.63
CA ALA A 145 5.50 6.29 -5.65
C ALA A 145 5.75 5.81 -7.09
N LEU A 146 6.75 4.97 -7.27
CA LEU A 146 7.10 4.35 -8.55
C LEU A 146 6.86 2.85 -8.43
N SER A 147 6.03 2.31 -9.33
CA SER A 147 5.84 0.87 -9.47
C SER A 147 6.68 0.32 -10.63
N ASP A 148 6.35 -0.87 -11.13
CA ASP A 148 7.13 -1.54 -12.16
C ASP A 148 7.02 -0.88 -13.55
N GLY A 149 8.09 -1.02 -14.34
CA GLY A 149 8.09 -0.65 -15.77
C GLY A 149 8.16 0.84 -16.08
N ILE A 150 8.66 1.67 -15.16
CA ILE A 150 8.82 3.12 -15.40
C ILE A 150 10.02 3.38 -16.33
N PRO A 151 9.82 4.07 -17.49
CA PRO A 151 10.93 4.41 -18.38
C PRO A 151 11.89 5.40 -17.71
N GLN A 152 13.14 4.98 -17.47
CA GLN A 152 14.12 5.77 -16.72
C GLN A 152 14.46 7.10 -17.41
N ALA A 153 14.61 7.10 -18.74
CA ALA A 153 14.85 8.33 -19.49
C ALA A 153 13.73 9.37 -19.34
N ARG A 154 12.45 8.94 -19.32
CA ARG A 154 11.30 9.83 -19.15
C ARG A 154 11.23 10.38 -17.73
N LEU A 155 11.45 9.51 -16.73
CA LEU A 155 11.50 9.92 -15.33
C LEU A 155 12.65 10.92 -15.08
N ALA A 156 13.84 10.65 -15.62
CA ALA A 156 14.98 11.55 -15.49
C ALA A 156 14.71 12.93 -16.12
N ALA A 157 14.10 12.97 -17.31
CA ALA A 157 13.72 14.22 -17.97
C ALA A 157 12.69 15.01 -17.16
N LEU A 158 11.67 14.34 -16.62
CA LEU A 158 10.68 14.95 -15.73
C LEU A 158 11.35 15.56 -14.49
N LEU A 159 12.21 14.81 -13.82
CA LEU A 159 12.91 15.27 -12.62
C LEU A 159 13.86 16.43 -12.90
N ALA A 160 14.55 16.41 -14.05
CA ALA A 160 15.41 17.50 -14.48
C ALA A 160 14.60 18.78 -14.72
N GLN A 161 13.46 18.68 -15.41
CA GLN A 161 12.58 19.82 -15.65
C GLN A 161 12.01 20.38 -14.34
N CYS A 162 11.57 19.53 -13.41
CA CYS A 162 11.12 19.97 -12.10
C CYS A 162 12.22 20.68 -11.31
N ARG A 163 13.46 20.18 -11.38
CA ARG A 163 14.61 20.78 -10.69
C ARG A 163 14.98 22.14 -11.28
N GLU A 164 14.82 22.33 -12.58
CA GLU A 164 15.10 23.58 -13.28
C GLU A 164 14.05 24.65 -12.97
N GLU A 165 12.77 24.28 -12.98
CA GLU A 165 11.66 25.23 -12.85
C GLU A 165 11.26 25.53 -11.39
N GLU A 166 11.34 24.55 -10.48
CA GLU A 166 10.95 24.67 -9.06
C GLU A 166 12.00 24.00 -8.14
N PRO A 167 13.25 24.49 -8.10
CA PRO A 167 14.34 23.90 -7.30
C PRO A 167 14.05 23.89 -5.79
N GLU A 168 13.15 24.74 -5.31
CA GLU A 168 12.71 24.81 -3.93
C GLU A 168 11.69 23.72 -3.55
N VAL A 169 11.17 22.94 -4.49
CA VAL A 169 10.25 21.82 -4.21
C VAL A 169 11.05 20.53 -4.10
N GLU A 170 10.94 19.86 -2.96
CA GLU A 170 11.56 18.55 -2.77
C GLU A 170 10.72 17.46 -3.46
N ILE A 171 11.32 16.67 -4.35
CA ILE A 171 10.69 15.48 -4.92
C ILE A 171 11.25 14.23 -4.23
N CYS A 172 10.39 13.48 -3.57
CA CYS A 172 10.75 12.24 -2.89
C CYS A 172 10.20 11.04 -3.67
N LEU A 173 11.08 10.17 -4.13
CA LEU A 173 10.72 8.96 -4.86
C LEU A 173 10.69 7.76 -3.92
N SER A 174 9.77 6.83 -4.12
CA SER A 174 9.72 5.55 -3.41
C SER A 174 9.37 4.43 -4.39
N GLU A 175 10.26 3.44 -4.52
CA GLU A 175 9.96 2.23 -5.28
C GLU A 175 9.14 1.27 -4.42
N VAL A 176 7.98 0.87 -4.92
CA VAL A 176 7.01 0.04 -4.19
C VAL A 176 6.27 -0.89 -5.16
N THR A 177 5.68 -1.96 -4.64
CA THR A 177 4.75 -2.77 -5.44
C THR A 177 3.51 -1.97 -5.82
N PHE A 178 2.80 -2.35 -6.89
CA PHE A 178 1.58 -1.67 -7.31
C PHE A 178 0.51 -1.65 -6.20
N SER A 179 0.33 -2.79 -5.52
CA SER A 179 -0.56 -2.91 -4.37
C SER A 179 -0.19 -1.95 -3.22
N GLU A 180 1.11 -1.79 -2.91
CA GLU A 180 1.58 -0.83 -1.89
C GLU A 180 1.40 0.62 -2.34
N GLN A 181 1.58 0.92 -3.63
CA GLN A 181 1.33 2.24 -4.20
C GLN A 181 -0.15 2.64 -4.06
N VAL A 182 -1.07 1.77 -4.47
CA VAL A 182 -2.53 2.02 -4.36
C VAL A 182 -2.92 2.26 -2.91
N ARG A 183 -2.45 1.39 -2.00
CA ARG A 183 -2.70 1.56 -0.56
C ARG A 183 -2.09 2.86 -0.03
N GLY A 184 -0.83 3.17 -0.37
CA GLY A 184 -0.15 4.38 0.09
C GLY A 184 -0.78 5.67 -0.43
N LEU A 185 -1.36 5.67 -1.64
CA LEU A 185 -2.12 6.81 -2.15
C LEU A 185 -3.42 7.02 -1.36
N ASN A 186 -4.12 5.95 -1.00
CA ASN A 186 -5.32 6.00 -0.16
C ASN A 186 -5.01 6.41 1.30
N ASP A 187 -3.88 5.93 1.83
CA ASP A 187 -3.40 6.22 3.19
C ASP A 187 -2.71 7.60 3.31
N ASP A 188 -2.69 8.40 2.23
CA ASP A 188 -2.01 9.71 2.13
C ASP A 188 -0.49 9.67 2.40
N LEU A 189 0.13 8.53 2.15
CA LEU A 189 1.58 8.34 2.19
C LEU A 189 2.27 8.90 0.93
N TYR A 190 1.57 8.87 -0.21
CA TYR A 190 2.02 9.38 -1.50
C TYR A 190 1.04 10.40 -2.05
N ASP A 191 1.56 11.39 -2.77
CA ASP A 191 0.74 12.40 -3.45
C ASP A 191 0.35 11.93 -4.86
N ILE A 192 1.24 11.16 -5.49
CA ILE A 192 1.11 10.68 -6.85
C ILE A 192 1.85 9.35 -7.05
N GLY A 193 1.34 8.52 -7.95
CA GLY A 193 1.94 7.28 -8.38
C GLY A 193 2.24 7.28 -9.88
N LEU A 194 3.29 6.57 -10.30
CA LEU A 194 3.49 6.14 -11.68
C LEU A 194 3.52 4.61 -11.70
N ALA A 195 2.75 4.00 -12.61
CA ALA A 195 2.69 2.54 -12.74
C ALA A 195 2.27 2.09 -14.14
N GLN A 196 2.48 0.82 -14.45
CA GLN A 196 1.99 0.17 -15.66
C GLN A 196 0.61 -0.50 -15.49
N SER A 197 -0.17 -0.13 -14.48
CA SER A 197 -1.55 -0.60 -14.32
C SER A 197 -2.50 0.56 -14.08
N ASP A 198 -3.69 0.46 -14.65
CA ASP A 198 -4.84 1.34 -14.47
C ASP A 198 -5.92 0.71 -13.57
N GLU A 199 -5.68 -0.49 -13.03
CA GLU A 199 -6.60 -1.21 -12.14
C GLU A 199 -6.56 -0.63 -10.73
N VAL A 200 -6.91 0.65 -10.64
CA VAL A 200 -6.99 1.41 -9.40
C VAL A 200 -8.39 1.29 -8.84
N GLY A 201 -8.49 0.98 -7.54
CA GLY A 201 -9.78 0.87 -6.85
C GLY A 201 -10.50 2.22 -6.71
N ASP A 202 -11.63 2.20 -6.01
CA ASP A 202 -12.45 3.39 -5.78
C ASP A 202 -11.66 4.51 -5.09
N GLY A 203 -11.92 5.77 -5.48
CA GLY A 203 -11.30 6.97 -4.91
C GLY A 203 -9.98 7.40 -5.56
N LEU A 204 -9.38 6.56 -6.40
CA LEU A 204 -8.23 6.90 -7.24
C LEU A 204 -8.65 7.13 -8.69
N MET A 205 -7.77 7.75 -9.46
CA MET A 205 -7.86 7.82 -10.91
C MET A 205 -6.50 7.58 -11.54
N ALA A 206 -6.52 6.88 -12.67
CA ALA A 206 -5.34 6.57 -13.48
C ALA A 206 -5.47 7.27 -14.84
N GLU A 207 -4.50 8.11 -15.17
CA GLU A 207 -4.45 8.87 -16.43
C GLU A 207 -3.21 8.43 -17.22
N PRO A 208 -3.34 8.04 -18.51
CA PRO A 208 -2.19 7.61 -19.29
C PRO A 208 -1.26 8.79 -19.59
N VAL A 209 0.02 8.64 -19.27
CA VAL A 209 1.01 9.72 -19.42
C VAL A 209 2.16 9.37 -20.36
N TRP A 210 2.62 8.12 -20.40
CA TRP A 210 3.69 7.71 -21.31
C TRP A 210 3.33 6.42 -22.05
N PHE A 211 3.83 6.32 -23.28
CA PHE A 211 3.63 5.16 -24.15
C PHE A 211 4.99 4.70 -24.69
N ASP A 212 5.23 3.40 -24.66
CA ASP A 212 6.45 2.78 -25.18
C ASP A 212 6.10 1.50 -25.95
N PRO A 213 6.58 1.30 -27.19
CA PRO A 213 6.31 0.07 -27.92
C PRO A 213 6.73 -1.19 -27.15
N LEU A 214 5.81 -2.15 -27.02
CA LEU A 214 6.12 -3.49 -26.55
C LEU A 214 6.83 -4.25 -27.68
N VAL A 215 8.02 -4.75 -27.39
CA VAL A 215 8.87 -5.49 -28.33
C VAL A 215 9.33 -6.80 -27.72
N VAL A 216 9.73 -7.72 -28.59
CA VAL A 216 10.38 -8.98 -28.21
C VAL A 216 11.88 -8.73 -28.09
N ALA A 217 12.45 -9.10 -26.95
CA ALA A 217 13.88 -9.19 -26.75
C ALA A 217 14.36 -10.55 -27.28
N VAL A 218 15.19 -10.51 -28.32
CA VAL A 218 15.64 -11.70 -29.05
C VAL A 218 17.16 -11.80 -28.97
N PRO A 219 17.75 -12.98 -28.66
CA PRO A 219 19.20 -13.17 -28.69
C PRO A 219 19.77 -12.85 -30.09
N ALA A 220 20.96 -12.23 -30.15
CA ALA A 220 21.56 -11.73 -31.40
C ALA A 220 21.79 -12.79 -32.50
N ARG A 221 21.74 -14.09 -32.16
CA ARG A 221 21.92 -15.22 -33.08
C ARG A 221 20.67 -16.10 -33.17
N HIS A 222 19.48 -15.54 -32.98
CA HIS A 222 18.24 -16.30 -32.99
C HIS A 222 17.56 -16.34 -34.39
N PRO A 223 16.95 -17.47 -34.81
CA PRO A 223 16.27 -17.59 -36.10
C PRO A 223 15.16 -16.55 -36.36
N LEU A 224 14.49 -16.09 -35.29
CA LEU A 224 13.43 -15.07 -35.39
C LEU A 224 13.93 -13.71 -35.89
N LEU A 225 15.24 -13.46 -35.91
CA LEU A 225 15.79 -12.22 -36.45
C LEU A 225 15.66 -12.11 -37.98
N THR A 226 15.26 -13.18 -38.66
CA THR A 226 14.85 -13.14 -40.08
C THR A 226 13.59 -12.31 -40.29
N TYR A 227 12.72 -12.20 -39.28
CA TYR A 227 11.55 -11.34 -39.31
C TYR A 227 11.91 -9.90 -38.95
N ARG A 228 11.45 -8.93 -39.77
CA ARG A 228 11.51 -7.51 -39.40
C ARG A 228 10.53 -7.16 -38.30
N ARG A 229 9.36 -7.79 -38.31
CA ARG A 229 8.34 -7.79 -37.26
C ARG A 229 7.94 -9.23 -37.00
N VAL A 230 8.07 -9.70 -35.77
CA VAL A 230 7.95 -11.12 -35.44
C VAL A 230 6.48 -11.44 -35.15
N PRO A 231 5.85 -12.36 -35.89
CA PRO A 231 4.51 -12.84 -35.57
C PRO A 231 4.46 -13.43 -34.16
N LEU A 232 3.45 -13.08 -33.35
CA LEU A 232 3.38 -13.51 -31.95
C LEU A 232 3.29 -15.05 -31.83
N ASP A 233 2.60 -15.70 -32.76
CA ASP A 233 2.48 -17.16 -32.89
C ASP A 233 3.82 -17.84 -33.19
N GLU A 234 4.78 -17.14 -33.79
CA GLU A 234 6.16 -17.63 -33.96
C GLU A 234 6.99 -17.41 -32.68
N VAL A 235 6.77 -16.31 -31.95
CA VAL A 235 7.47 -16.04 -30.67
C VAL A 235 7.15 -17.11 -29.64
N VAL A 236 5.87 -17.42 -29.43
CA VAL A 236 5.42 -18.33 -28.35
C VAL A 236 5.79 -19.80 -28.56
N ARG A 237 6.34 -20.15 -29.74
CA ARG A 237 6.90 -21.48 -30.02
C ARG A 237 8.25 -21.71 -29.35
N TYR A 238 8.92 -20.64 -28.93
CA TYR A 238 10.22 -20.71 -28.25
C TYR A 238 10.06 -20.54 -26.74
N PRO A 239 11.05 -21.00 -25.94
CA PRO A 239 11.03 -20.79 -24.50
C PRO A 239 11.02 -19.28 -24.15
N LEU A 240 10.17 -18.88 -23.22
CA LEU A 240 9.99 -17.50 -22.78
C LEU A 240 10.55 -17.27 -21.38
N VAL A 241 11.31 -16.20 -21.22
CA VAL A 241 11.68 -15.66 -19.90
C VAL A 241 10.72 -14.51 -19.60
N LEU A 242 9.89 -14.67 -18.57
CA LEU A 242 8.80 -13.75 -18.25
C LEU A 242 9.02 -13.11 -16.88
N CYS A 243 8.46 -11.93 -16.65
CA CYS A 243 8.46 -11.35 -15.30
C CYS A 243 7.59 -12.18 -14.35
N ASP A 244 7.94 -12.16 -13.07
CA ASP A 244 7.10 -12.68 -12.00
C ASP A 244 5.82 -11.82 -11.88
N PRO A 245 4.61 -12.40 -12.01
CA PRO A 245 3.36 -11.66 -11.93
C PRO A 245 3.10 -10.96 -10.59
N GLN A 246 3.73 -11.42 -9.51
CA GLN A 246 3.56 -10.83 -8.17
C GLN A 246 4.50 -9.63 -7.96
N VAL A 247 5.59 -9.56 -8.72
CA VAL A 247 6.60 -8.49 -8.59
C VAL A 247 6.40 -7.41 -9.65
N CYS A 248 6.11 -7.82 -10.89
CA CYS A 248 5.87 -6.92 -12.02
C CYS A 248 4.39 -6.98 -12.44
N GLU A 249 3.51 -6.66 -11.51
CA GLU A 249 2.05 -6.80 -11.68
C GLU A 249 1.56 -6.00 -12.88
N GLY A 250 1.92 -4.72 -12.99
CA GLY A 250 1.44 -3.84 -14.07
C GLY A 250 1.96 -4.26 -15.44
N PHE A 251 3.26 -4.53 -15.56
CA PHE A 251 3.84 -5.03 -16.80
C PHE A 251 3.22 -6.37 -17.22
N TRP A 252 3.03 -7.29 -16.26
CA TRP A 252 2.42 -8.59 -16.52
C TRP A 252 0.98 -8.47 -17.01
N GLN A 253 0.16 -7.60 -16.40
CA GLN A 253 -1.21 -7.35 -16.83
C GLN A 253 -1.27 -6.88 -18.29
N GLN A 254 -0.42 -5.93 -18.68
CA GLN A 254 -0.36 -5.45 -20.06
C GLN A 254 0.13 -6.54 -21.03
N LEU A 255 1.16 -7.28 -20.65
CA LEU A 255 1.68 -8.39 -21.46
C LEU A 255 0.66 -9.52 -21.63
N GLN A 256 -0.11 -9.83 -20.58
CA GLN A 256 -1.14 -10.85 -20.62
C GLN A 256 -2.26 -10.54 -21.63
N ARG A 257 -2.60 -9.25 -21.84
CA ARG A 257 -3.55 -8.84 -22.89
C ARG A 257 -3.05 -9.18 -24.30
N VAL A 258 -1.73 -9.13 -24.51
CA VAL A 258 -1.09 -9.48 -25.78
C VAL A 258 -0.99 -11.00 -25.93
N LEU A 259 -0.51 -11.70 -24.90
CA LEU A 259 -0.35 -13.15 -24.92
C LEU A 259 -1.68 -13.90 -24.96
N GLY A 260 -2.74 -13.34 -24.37
CA GLY A 260 -4.09 -13.92 -24.38
C GLY A 260 -4.74 -13.96 -25.76
N ALA A 261 -4.17 -13.28 -26.76
CA ALA A 261 -4.64 -13.34 -28.14
C ALA A 261 -4.21 -14.61 -28.88
N VAL A 262 -3.41 -15.49 -28.26
CA VAL A 262 -2.90 -16.72 -28.87
C VAL A 262 -3.42 -17.95 -28.12
N ASP A 263 -3.98 -18.91 -28.85
CA ASP A 263 -4.48 -20.17 -28.29
C ASP A 263 -3.36 -21.20 -27.99
N THR A 264 -2.09 -20.81 -28.16
CA THR A 264 -0.94 -21.70 -28.04
C THR A 264 -0.45 -21.76 -26.59
N ARG A 265 -0.17 -22.96 -26.10
CA ARG A 265 0.42 -23.15 -24.76
C ARG A 265 1.85 -22.61 -24.73
N LEU A 266 2.08 -21.60 -23.88
CA LEU A 266 3.38 -20.98 -23.69
C LEU A 266 4.37 -21.96 -23.03
N THR A 267 5.60 -22.01 -23.54
CA THR A 267 6.72 -22.66 -22.83
C THR A 267 7.49 -21.61 -22.05
N ILE A 268 7.35 -21.64 -20.72
CA ILE A 268 8.04 -20.70 -19.83
C ILE A 268 9.38 -21.34 -19.42
N ALA A 269 10.49 -20.74 -19.85
CA ALA A 269 11.83 -21.12 -19.45
C ALA A 269 12.11 -20.73 -18.00
N ASP A 270 11.74 -19.50 -17.63
CA ASP A 270 11.94 -18.97 -16.29
C ASP A 270 10.98 -17.80 -15.98
N ARG A 271 10.78 -17.53 -14.69
CA ARG A 271 10.11 -16.33 -14.19
C ARG A 271 11.07 -15.53 -13.32
N VAL A 272 11.26 -14.26 -13.67
CA VAL A 272 12.29 -13.41 -13.05
C VAL A 272 11.67 -12.18 -12.37
N PRO A 273 12.24 -11.72 -11.25
CA PRO A 273 11.71 -10.57 -10.51
C PRO A 273 12.01 -9.21 -11.17
N THR A 274 12.92 -9.15 -12.14
CA THR A 274 13.31 -7.89 -12.80
C THR A 274 13.50 -8.05 -14.30
N LEU A 275 13.23 -6.98 -15.05
CA LEU A 275 13.50 -6.92 -16.49
C LEU A 275 15.01 -7.03 -16.78
N ASP A 276 15.88 -6.57 -15.89
CA ASP A 276 17.33 -6.67 -16.10
C ASP A 276 17.82 -8.12 -16.06
N LEU A 277 17.29 -8.92 -15.12
CA LEU A 277 17.58 -10.34 -15.10
C LEU A 277 16.98 -11.05 -16.33
N MET A 278 15.79 -10.64 -16.79
CA MET A 278 15.23 -11.13 -18.05
C MET A 278 16.19 -10.89 -19.21
N MET A 279 16.71 -9.67 -19.35
CA MET A 279 17.62 -9.31 -20.44
C MET A 279 18.94 -10.07 -20.35
N ALA A 280 19.46 -10.35 -19.15
CA ALA A 280 20.64 -11.19 -18.96
C ALA A 280 20.40 -12.64 -19.45
N LEU A 281 19.25 -13.23 -19.12
CA LEU A 281 18.89 -14.58 -19.58
C LEU A 281 18.64 -14.64 -21.09
N VAL A 282 18.02 -13.60 -21.66
CA VAL A 282 17.85 -13.46 -23.11
C VAL A 282 19.20 -13.34 -23.80
N ALA A 283 20.11 -12.49 -23.31
CA ALA A 283 21.45 -12.34 -23.86
C ALA A 283 22.23 -13.67 -23.86
N ALA A 284 22.06 -14.46 -22.79
CA ALA A 284 22.66 -15.80 -22.67
C ALA A 284 21.92 -16.89 -23.46
N GLY A 285 20.80 -16.58 -24.12
CA GLY A 285 20.08 -17.50 -25.00
C GLY A 285 19.18 -18.50 -24.30
N TYR A 286 18.82 -18.29 -23.02
CA TYR A 286 17.89 -19.16 -22.29
C TYR A 286 16.44 -19.07 -22.79
N GLY A 287 16.10 -18.00 -23.51
CA GLY A 287 14.77 -17.81 -24.10
C GLY A 287 14.59 -16.43 -24.70
N LEU A 288 13.34 -16.14 -25.08
CA LEU A 288 12.90 -14.82 -25.55
C LEU A 288 12.25 -14.05 -24.40
N GLY A 289 12.40 -12.73 -24.39
CA GLY A 289 11.76 -11.84 -23.42
C GLY A 289 10.82 -10.85 -24.09
N PHE A 290 10.03 -10.15 -23.28
CA PHE A 290 9.23 -9.01 -23.71
C PHE A 290 9.67 -7.79 -22.90
N SER A 291 9.79 -6.64 -23.54
CA SER A 291 10.12 -5.39 -22.85
C SER A 291 9.70 -4.18 -23.67
N SER A 292 9.91 -3.00 -23.11
CA SER A 292 9.73 -1.75 -23.82
C SER A 292 10.91 -1.51 -24.78
N LEU A 293 10.67 -0.81 -25.90
CA LEU A 293 11.72 -0.49 -26.85
C LEU A 293 12.76 0.44 -26.21
N ALA A 294 12.32 1.42 -25.41
CA ALA A 294 13.25 2.28 -24.70
C ALA A 294 14.16 1.48 -23.78
N ARG A 295 13.64 0.50 -23.03
CA ARG A 295 14.44 -0.28 -22.08
C ARG A 295 15.54 -1.09 -22.76
N ILE A 296 15.22 -1.79 -23.85
CA ILE A 296 16.23 -2.57 -24.59
C ILE A 296 17.29 -1.63 -25.17
N THR A 297 16.88 -0.45 -25.65
CA THR A 297 17.79 0.57 -26.19
C THR A 297 18.71 1.15 -25.11
N GLU A 298 18.18 1.45 -23.93
CA GLU A 298 18.92 1.95 -22.75
C GLU A 298 19.99 0.96 -22.29
N LEU A 299 19.65 -0.34 -22.23
CA LEU A 299 20.59 -1.39 -21.83
C LEU A 299 21.75 -1.53 -22.83
N ASN A 300 21.52 -1.19 -24.11
CA ASN A 300 22.51 -1.18 -25.19
C ASN A 300 23.39 -2.45 -25.22
N ASN A 301 22.75 -3.60 -24.99
CA ASN A 301 23.44 -4.89 -24.97
C ASN A 301 23.51 -5.46 -26.41
N PRO A 302 24.70 -5.66 -26.99
CA PRO A 302 24.84 -6.14 -28.38
C PRO A 302 24.32 -7.57 -28.59
N ASP A 303 24.19 -8.37 -27.53
CA ASP A 303 23.68 -9.74 -27.59
C ASP A 303 22.15 -9.82 -27.53
N VAL A 304 21.46 -8.68 -27.34
CA VAL A 304 20.00 -8.59 -27.32
C VAL A 304 19.51 -7.64 -28.41
N VAL A 305 18.61 -8.13 -29.25
CA VAL A 305 18.04 -7.37 -30.36
C VAL A 305 16.55 -7.19 -30.12
N ALA A 306 16.09 -5.95 -30.09
CA ALA A 306 14.67 -5.63 -30.07
C ALA A 306 14.01 -5.94 -31.43
N ARG A 307 12.88 -6.64 -31.40
CA ARG A 307 12.03 -6.86 -32.58
C ARG A 307 10.58 -6.52 -32.28
N PRO A 308 9.95 -5.64 -33.09
CA PRO A 308 8.52 -5.37 -32.96
C PRO A 308 7.70 -6.63 -33.21
N LEU A 309 6.55 -6.73 -32.54
CA LEU A 309 5.56 -7.75 -32.86
C LEU A 309 4.88 -7.45 -34.21
N GLY A 310 4.51 -8.52 -34.93
CA GLY A 310 3.64 -8.44 -36.10
C GLY A 310 2.20 -8.10 -35.72
N GLY A 311 1.46 -7.49 -36.65
CA GLY A 311 0.08 -7.06 -36.41
C GLY A 311 -0.02 -5.61 -35.90
N CYS A 312 -1.00 -5.34 -35.03
CA CYS A 312 -1.19 -4.03 -34.42
C CYS A 312 -0.06 -3.76 -33.40
N PRO A 313 0.55 -2.55 -33.41
CA PRO A 313 1.56 -2.20 -32.42
C PRO A 313 0.99 -2.30 -31.00
N ALA A 314 1.53 -3.20 -30.19
CA ALA A 314 1.24 -3.23 -28.76
C ALA A 314 2.07 -2.14 -28.07
N MET A 315 1.41 -1.35 -27.23
CA MET A 315 2.05 -0.26 -26.48
C MET A 315 1.96 -0.58 -25.00
N LEU A 316 3.08 -0.44 -24.28
CA LEU A 316 3.09 -0.33 -22.84
C LEU A 316 2.68 1.09 -22.46
N THR A 317 1.75 1.20 -21.53
CA THR A 317 1.24 2.47 -21.04
C THR A 317 1.69 2.67 -19.59
N THR A 318 2.32 3.80 -19.30
CA THR A 318 2.52 4.27 -17.93
C THR A 318 1.39 5.22 -17.57
N TYR A 319 0.74 4.95 -16.45
CA TYR A 319 -0.31 5.74 -15.86
C TYR A 319 0.22 6.58 -14.72
N LEU A 320 -0.29 7.81 -14.64
CA LEU A 320 -0.23 8.68 -13.48
C LEU A 320 -1.45 8.38 -12.62
N ILE A 321 -1.20 8.03 -11.36
CA ILE A 321 -2.24 7.63 -10.42
C ILE A 321 -2.29 8.64 -9.29
N ARG A 322 -3.49 9.12 -8.97
CA ARG A 322 -3.70 10.06 -7.87
C ARG A 322 -5.08 9.89 -7.27
N ARG A 323 -5.30 10.47 -6.09
CA ARG A 323 -6.65 10.61 -5.53
C ARG A 323 -7.51 11.52 -6.41
N GLN A 324 -8.80 11.23 -6.47
CA GLN A 324 -9.79 12.10 -7.09
C GLN A 324 -9.91 13.42 -6.30
N GLY A 325 -10.14 14.52 -7.01
CA GLY A 325 -10.17 15.87 -6.45
C GLY A 325 -9.19 16.81 -7.14
N GLU A 326 -9.26 18.09 -6.76
CA GLU A 326 -8.33 19.11 -7.25
C GLU A 326 -6.98 18.97 -6.53
N PRO A 327 -5.87 18.75 -7.27
CA PRO A 327 -4.54 18.68 -6.67
C PRO A 327 -4.11 20.06 -6.16
N ALA A 328 -3.29 20.08 -5.12
CA ALA A 328 -2.59 21.29 -4.69
C ALA A 328 -1.77 21.88 -5.85
N GLU A 329 -1.58 23.20 -5.87
CA GLU A 329 -0.99 23.92 -7.01
C GLU A 329 0.38 23.36 -7.43
N GLN A 330 1.23 23.01 -6.46
CA GLN A 330 2.54 22.39 -6.70
C GLN A 330 2.43 21.04 -7.41
N LEU A 331 1.50 20.20 -6.94
CA LEU A 331 1.23 18.90 -7.55
C LEU A 331 0.62 19.06 -8.94
N ALA A 332 -0.27 20.05 -9.14
CA ALA A 332 -0.84 20.35 -10.45
C ALA A 332 0.24 20.72 -11.49
N ARG A 333 1.23 21.54 -11.09
CA ARG A 333 2.37 21.88 -11.97
C ARG A 333 3.25 20.67 -12.24
N PHE A 334 3.50 19.82 -11.24
CA PHE A 334 4.19 18.54 -11.47
C PHE A 334 3.45 17.67 -12.48
N ILE A 335 2.14 17.45 -12.29
CA ILE A 335 1.28 16.69 -13.22
C ILE A 335 1.37 17.28 -14.64
N GLY A 336 1.32 18.61 -14.76
CA GLY A 336 1.48 19.30 -16.05
C GLY A 336 2.79 18.97 -16.78
N ARG A 337 3.88 18.71 -16.04
CA ARG A 337 5.18 18.29 -16.60
C ARG A 337 5.24 16.80 -16.95
N VAL A 338 4.42 15.96 -16.32
CA VAL A 338 4.32 14.53 -16.66
C VAL A 338 3.64 14.33 -18.02
N SER A 339 2.97 15.36 -18.55
CA SER A 339 2.16 15.32 -19.79
C SER A 339 2.77 14.48 -20.90
N PRO A 340 1.92 13.74 -21.65
CA PRO A 340 2.35 12.92 -22.76
C PRO A 340 3.03 13.80 -23.81
N ALA A 341 4.37 13.81 -23.81
CA ALA A 341 5.13 14.34 -24.93
C ALA A 341 4.60 13.70 -26.21
N GLU A 342 4.08 14.54 -27.11
CA GLU A 342 3.46 14.25 -28.40
C GLU A 342 3.64 12.81 -28.90
N SER A 343 2.68 11.94 -28.59
CA SER A 343 2.59 10.58 -29.15
C SER A 343 2.08 10.57 -30.61
N GLN A 344 2.16 11.69 -31.33
CA GLN A 344 1.76 11.79 -32.73
C GLN A 344 2.89 11.47 -33.74
N ALA A 345 4.16 11.36 -33.31
CA ALA A 345 5.29 11.23 -34.24
C ALA A 345 5.80 9.79 -34.49
N LEU A 346 5.22 8.76 -33.86
CA LEU A 346 5.69 7.35 -33.99
C LEU A 346 4.68 6.39 -34.63
N LEU A 347 3.51 6.88 -35.05
CA LEU A 347 2.66 6.13 -35.98
C LEU A 347 3.24 6.28 -37.40
N PRO A 348 3.67 5.21 -38.08
CA PRO A 348 3.97 5.31 -39.49
C PRO A 348 2.69 5.68 -40.24
N ASP A 349 2.76 6.73 -41.06
CA ASP A 349 1.71 7.19 -41.97
C ASP A 349 0.99 6.01 -42.66
N HIS A 350 -0.28 5.83 -42.34
CA HIS A 350 -1.20 5.10 -43.20
C HIS A 350 -1.62 5.99 -44.37
N ALA A 351 -0.69 6.28 -45.29
CA ALA A 351 -1.04 6.89 -46.57
C ALA A 351 0.07 6.69 -47.61
N SER A 352 0.06 5.54 -48.30
CA SER A 352 0.34 5.42 -49.74
C SER A 352 0.28 3.96 -50.17
N GLN A 353 -0.92 3.38 -50.20
CA GLN A 353 -1.24 2.47 -51.29
C GLN A 353 -1.50 3.36 -52.51
N LYS A 354 -0.47 3.58 -53.32
CA LYS A 354 -0.68 3.86 -54.74
C LYS A 354 -0.59 2.53 -55.46
N GLU A 355 -1.74 2.12 -55.97
CA GLU A 355 -1.91 1.14 -57.03
C GLU A 355 -0.85 1.37 -58.12
N ILE A 356 -0.18 0.30 -58.51
CA ILE A 356 0.41 0.19 -59.83
C ILE A 356 -0.23 -1.04 -60.45
N ALA A 357 -1.03 -0.77 -61.47
CA ALA A 357 -1.54 -1.72 -62.45
C ALA A 357 -0.42 -2.34 -63.28
#